data_AF-A0A850SHV1-F1
#
_entry.id   AF-A0A850SHV1-F1
#
_cell.length_a   1.000
_cell.length_b   1.000
_cell.length_c   1.000
_cell.angle_alpha   90.00
_cell.angle_beta   90.00
_cell.angle_gamma   90.00
#
_symmetry.space_group_name_H-M   'P 1'
#
loop_
_entity.id
_entity.type
_entity.pdbx_description
1 polymer ?
#
loop_
_entity_poly.entity_id
_entity_poly.type
_entity_poly.pdbx_seq_one_letter_code
_entity_poly.pdbx_strand_id
1 'polypeptide(L)'
;MTRTKTDKVIEIWANEEGTEYAIRTSKDEKFRYATKSGIVYNHVVEGLPCVLDLPESIYDWKLILRHWIREKREQAYLQKFVYGT
;
A
#
# COMPACT_ATOMS: atom_id res chain seq x y z
N MET A 1 -18.84 -11.42 24.71
CA MET A 1 -17.53 -11.85 24.17
C MET A 1 -17.10 -10.84 23.11
N THR A 2 -16.17 -9.96 23.45
CA THR A 2 -15.62 -8.92 22.58
C THR A 2 -14.75 -9.60 21.52
N ARG A 3 -15.25 -9.75 20.29
CA ARG A 3 -14.41 -10.09 19.15
C ARG A 3 -13.48 -8.91 18.92
N THR A 4 -12.25 -8.97 19.43
CA THR A 4 -11.15 -8.14 18.97
C THR A 4 -10.85 -8.55 17.54
N LYS A 5 -11.58 -7.95 16.59
CA LYS A 5 -11.23 -7.95 15.18
C LYS A 5 -9.84 -7.34 15.13
N THR A 6 -8.81 -8.15 14.97
CA THR A 6 -7.50 -7.62 14.65
C THR A 6 -7.64 -6.94 13.30
N ASP A 7 -7.71 -5.61 13.30
CA ASP A 7 -7.60 -4.75 12.12
C ASP A 7 -6.21 -4.96 11.52
N LYS A 8 -6.04 -6.08 10.81
CA LYS A 8 -4.93 -6.28 9.91
C LYS A 8 -5.17 -5.33 8.74
N VAL A 9 -4.35 -4.29 8.68
CA VAL A 9 -4.37 -3.31 7.60
C VAL A 9 -3.08 -3.54 6.79
N ILE A 10 -3.23 -3.63 5.48
CA ILE A 10 -2.09 -3.57 4.56
C ILE A 10 -1.73 -2.10 4.43
N GLU A 11 -0.51 -1.74 4.76
CA GLU A 11 -0.02 -0.37 4.68
C GLU A 11 0.84 -0.19 3.44
N ILE A 12 0.49 0.81 2.63
CA ILE A 12 1.35 1.33 1.59
C ILE A 12 2.15 2.50 2.16
N TRP A 13 3.46 2.44 1.99
CA TRP A 13 4.42 3.44 2.43
C TRP A 13 5.06 4.10 1.23
N ALA A 14 5.47 5.36 1.37
CA ALA A 14 6.20 6.08 0.34
C ALA A 14 7.55 6.60 0.86
N ASN A 15 8.44 6.87 -0.08
CA ASN A 15 9.64 7.68 0.19
C ASN A 15 9.26 9.16 0.32
N GLU A 16 10.19 9.98 0.80
CA GLU A 16 9.98 11.43 1.02
C GLU A 16 9.47 12.17 -0.22
N GLU A 17 9.91 11.78 -1.41
CA GLU A 17 9.48 12.40 -2.68
C GLU A 17 8.11 11.93 -3.18
N GLY A 18 7.53 10.88 -2.58
CA GLY A 18 6.30 10.26 -3.05
C GLY A 18 6.42 9.57 -4.41
N THR A 19 7.64 9.23 -4.84
CA THR A 19 7.97 8.62 -6.14
C THR A 19 8.12 7.11 -6.10
N GLU A 20 8.48 6.57 -4.93
CA GLU A 20 8.72 5.14 -4.68
C GLU A 20 7.82 4.64 -3.55
N TYR A 21 7.42 3.37 -3.61
CA TYR A 21 6.48 2.79 -2.64
C TYR A 21 6.93 1.46 -2.07
N ALA A 22 6.48 1.16 -0.87
CA ALA A 22 6.65 -0.13 -0.21
C ALA A 22 5.35 -0.59 0.41
N ILE A 23 5.24 -1.89 0.68
CA ILE A 23 4.06 -2.52 1.26
C ILE A 23 4.46 -3.34 2.48
N ARG A 24 3.70 -3.17 3.56
CA ARG A 24 3.82 -3.96 4.79
C ARG A 24 2.45 -4.19 5.41
N THR A 25 2.40 -4.94 6.51
CA THR A 25 1.19 -5.05 7.33
C THR A 25 1.34 -4.16 8.56
N SER A 26 0.24 -3.65 9.11
CA SER A 26 0.25 -2.84 10.33
C SER A 26 0.77 -3.58 11.57
N LYS A 27 0.93 -4.90 11.49
CA LYS A 27 1.44 -5.74 12.58
C LYS A 27 2.97 -5.88 12.58
N ASP A 28 3.62 -5.64 11.45
CA ASP A 28 5.06 -5.86 11.29
C ASP A 28 5.75 -4.60 10.75
N GLU A 29 6.91 -4.27 11.31
CA GLU A 29 7.73 -3.16 10.80
C GLU A 29 8.46 -3.51 9.51
N LYS A 30 8.47 -4.80 9.11
CA LYS A 30 9.19 -5.29 7.93
C LYS A 30 8.37 -5.12 6.66
N PHE A 31 8.96 -4.46 5.66
CA PHE A 31 8.41 -4.42 4.31
C PHE A 31 8.39 -5.80 3.66
N ARG A 32 7.24 -6.17 3.10
CA ARG A 32 7.05 -7.41 2.33
C ARG A 32 7.55 -7.24 0.90
N TYR A 33 7.38 -6.05 0.34
CA TYR A 33 7.88 -5.68 -0.98
C TYR A 33 8.11 -4.17 -1.08
N ALA A 34 9.04 -3.77 -1.94
CA ALA A 34 9.38 -2.38 -2.22
C ALA A 34 9.63 -2.21 -3.71
N THR A 35 9.30 -1.05 -4.27
CA THR A 35 9.58 -0.74 -5.68
C THR A 35 11.07 -0.61 -5.96
N LYS A 36 11.85 -0.16 -4.97
CA LYS A 36 13.30 0.06 -5.09
C LYS A 36 14.03 -0.26 -3.79
N SER A 37 15.11 -1.02 -3.90
CA SER A 37 15.98 -1.34 -2.76
C SER A 37 16.86 -0.14 -2.39
N GLY A 38 17.20 -0.01 -1.10
CA GLY A 38 18.07 1.06 -0.60
C GLY A 38 17.40 2.43 -0.44
N ILE A 39 16.08 2.50 -0.62
CA ILE A 39 15.27 3.69 -0.36
C ILE A 39 14.69 3.64 1.05
N VAL A 40 14.63 4.81 1.69
CA VAL A 40 13.97 4.98 2.98
C VAL A 40 12.49 5.28 2.75
N TYR A 41 11.63 4.44 3.32
CA TYR A 41 10.18 4.58 3.31
C TYR A 41 9.74 4.99 4.72
N ASN A 42 9.33 6.25 4.89
CA ASN A 42 9.21 6.87 6.23
C ASN A 42 7.79 7.34 6.58
N HIS A 43 6.82 7.27 5.66
CA HIS A 43 5.43 7.59 5.96
C HIS A 43 4.44 6.68 5.23
N VAL A 44 3.31 6.45 5.90
CA VAL A 44 2.15 5.73 5.34
C VAL A 44 1.39 6.67 4.41
N VAL A 45 1.08 6.20 3.21
CA VAL A 45 0.20 6.92 2.27
C VAL A 45 -1.21 6.36 2.25
N GLU A 46 -1.38 5.06 2.48
CA GLU A 46 -2.70 4.44 2.51
C GLU A 46 -2.73 3.14 3.31
N GLY A 47 -3.82 2.95 4.04
CA GLY A 47 -4.16 1.67 4.68
C GLY A 47 -5.27 0.98 3.90
N LEU A 48 -4.96 -0.15 3.28
CA LEU A 48 -5.93 -1.01 2.64
C LEU A 48 -6.47 -1.99 3.68
N PRO A 49 -7.81 -2.06 3.90
CA PRO A 49 -8.35 -3.11 4.76
C PRO A 49 -7.93 -4.46 4.18
N CYS A 50 -7.46 -5.40 5.01
CA CYS A 50 -7.22 -6.75 4.53
C CYS A 50 -8.51 -7.29 3.91
N VAL A 51 -8.52 -7.41 2.59
CA VAL A 51 -9.73 -7.73 1.82
C VAL A 51 -10.19 -9.16 2.10
N LEU A 52 -9.35 -9.99 2.72
CA LEU A 52 -9.62 -11.41 2.87
C LEU A 52 -9.11 -11.93 4.23
N ASP A 53 -9.91 -12.77 4.90
CA ASP A 53 -9.50 -13.65 6.03
C ASP A 53 -8.54 -14.76 5.53
N LEU A 54 -7.70 -14.44 4.55
CA LEU A 54 -6.75 -15.34 3.93
C LEU A 54 -5.38 -15.20 4.60
N PRO A 55 -4.64 -16.31 4.79
CA PRO A 55 -3.29 -16.25 5.32
C PRO A 55 -2.36 -15.37 4.46
N GLU A 56 -1.48 -14.61 5.11
CA GLU A 56 -0.54 -13.68 4.46
C GLU A 56 0.37 -14.34 3.42
N SER A 57 0.61 -15.64 3.55
CA SER A 57 1.42 -16.44 2.63
C SER A 57 0.85 -16.54 1.21
N ILE A 58 -0.44 -16.23 1.03
CA ILE A 58 -1.11 -16.31 -0.26
C ILE A 58 -1.08 -14.97 -1.00
N TYR A 59 -0.70 -13.88 -0.32
CA TYR A 59 -0.65 -12.56 -0.94
C TYR A 59 0.57 -12.42 -1.84
N ASP A 60 0.32 -12.13 -3.11
CA ASP A 60 1.33 -11.61 -4.02
C ASP A 60 1.51 -10.11 -3.75
N TRP A 61 2.36 -9.79 -2.77
CA TRP A 61 2.65 -8.42 -2.34
C TRP A 61 3.10 -7.51 -3.49
N LYS A 62 3.84 -8.06 -4.45
CA LYS A 62 4.31 -7.32 -5.62
C LYS A 62 3.14 -6.98 -6.53
N LEU A 63 2.24 -7.92 -6.78
CA LEU A 63 1.05 -7.69 -7.59
C LEU A 63 0.13 -6.66 -6.92
N ILE A 64 -0.14 -6.79 -5.63
CA ILE A 64 -0.95 -5.85 -4.85
C ILE A 64 -0.41 -4.43 -4.97
N LEU A 65 0.89 -4.23 -4.70
CA LEU A 65 1.50 -2.90 -4.76
C LEU A 65 1.45 -2.35 -6.19
N ARG A 66 1.70 -3.17 -7.22
CA ARG A 66 1.63 -2.74 -8.62
C ARG A 66 0.22 -2.32 -9.04
N HIS A 67 -0.80 -3.07 -8.65
CA HIS A 67 -2.19 -2.71 -8.92
C HIS A 67 -2.55 -1.39 -8.26
N TRP A 68 -2.22 -1.23 -6.99
CA TRP A 68 -2.46 0.01 -6.27
C TRP A 68 -1.78 1.22 -6.93
N ILE A 69 -0.49 1.11 -7.28
CA ILE A 69 0.25 2.20 -7.97
C ILE A 69 -0.45 2.57 -9.28
N ARG A 70 -0.90 1.57 -10.05
CA ARG A 70 -1.60 1.79 -11.31
C ARG A 70 -2.91 2.55 -11.09
N GLU A 71 -3.74 2.11 -10.14
CA GLU A 71 -5.01 2.76 -9.82
C GLU A 71 -4.80 4.21 -9.39
N LYS A 72 -3.78 4.50 -8.56
CA LYS A 72 -3.48 5.88 -8.15
C LYS A 72 -3.02 6.76 -9.30
N ARG A 73 -2.23 6.23 -10.23
CA ARG A 73 -1.82 6.96 -11.44
C ARG A 73 -3.01 7.26 -12.34
N GLU A 74 -3.90 6.29 -12.52
CA GLU A 74 -5.15 6.47 -13.29
C GLU A 74 -6.05 7.51 -12.62
N GLN A 75 -6.21 7.49 -11.29
CA GLN A 75 -6.95 8.52 -10.55
C GLN A 75 -6.33 9.92 -10.69
N ALA A 76 -5.00 10.04 -10.55
CA ALA A 76 -4.31 11.33 -10.73
C ALA A 76 -4.45 11.86 -12.17
N TYR A 77 -4.40 10.96 -13.17
CA TYR A 77 -4.64 11.33 -14.57
C TYR A 77 -6.06 11.85 -14.79
N LEU A 78 -7.07 11.14 -14.27
CA LEU A 78 -8.47 11.55 -14.37
C LEU A 78 -8.72 12.89 -13.67
N GLN A 79 -8.13 13.11 -12.49
CA GLN A 79 -8.25 14.39 -11.79
C GLN A 79 -7.66 15.55 -12.62
N LYS A 80 -6.47 15.36 -13.22
CA LYS A 80 -5.87 16.38 -14.09
C LYS A 80 -6.72 16.69 -15.33
N PHE A 81 -7.33 15.67 -15.93
CA PHE A 81 -8.13 15.85 -17.14
C PHE A 81 -9.50 16.47 -16.86
N VAL A 82 -10.13 16.13 -15.74
CA VAL A 82 -11.48 16.63 -15.38
C VAL A 82 -11.43 18.02 -14.76
N TYR A 83 -10.38 18.36 -14.01
CA TYR A 83 -10.32 19.61 -13.24
C TYR A 83 -9.33 20.65 -13.76
N GLY A 84 -8.61 20.39 -14.87
CA GLY A 84 -7.89 21.41 -15.65
C GLY A 84 -7.18 22.48 -14.83
N THR A 85 -6.19 22.09 -14.03
CA THR A 85 -5.16 23.03 -13.53
C THR A 85 -4.05 23.19 -14.55
#